data_AF-A0A258DAK3-F1
#
_entry.id   AF-A0A258DAK3-F1
#
_cell.length_a   1.000
_cell.length_b   1.000
_cell.length_c   1.000
_cell.angle_alpha   90.00
_cell.angle_beta   90.00
_cell.angle_gamma   90.00
#
_symmetry.space_group_name_H-M   'P 1'
#
loop_
_entity.id
_entity.type
_entity.pdbx_description
1 polymer ?
#
loop_
_entity_poly.entity_id
_entity_poly.type
_entity_poly.pdbx_seq_one_letter_code
_entity_poly.pdbx_strand_id
1 'polypeptide(L)'
;MRKVALSLFSLVLSGVVATLSWGGVAWAQKPPVVVELFTAQGCSSCGKANQVAAELAKQDGVLALTYAVDYWDYLGWKDTFAKPVFAERQRAY
;
A
#
# COMPACT_ATOMS: atom_id res chain seq x y z
N MET A 1 6.59 -62.55 4.71
CA MET A 1 5.94 -61.66 5.70
C MET A 1 6.64 -60.29 5.84
N ARG A 2 7.98 -60.20 5.89
CA ARG A 2 8.73 -58.91 5.92
C ARG A 2 8.49 -57.94 4.74
N LYS A 3 8.27 -58.45 3.52
CA LYS A 3 8.07 -57.62 2.31
C LYS A 3 6.69 -56.94 2.26
N VAL A 4 5.67 -57.57 2.85
CA VAL A 4 4.30 -57.03 2.91
C VAL A 4 4.21 -55.88 3.93
N ALA A 5 4.95 -55.99 5.04
CA ALA A 5 5.07 -54.93 6.04
C ALA A 5 5.77 -53.67 5.50
N LEU A 6 6.77 -53.83 4.61
CA LEU A 6 7.45 -52.69 3.97
C LEU A 6 6.54 -51.95 2.96
N SER A 7 5.76 -52.67 2.17
CA SER A 7 4.84 -52.05 1.18
C SER A 7 3.65 -51.34 1.83
N LEU A 8 3.15 -51.83 2.97
CA LEU A 8 2.09 -51.16 3.73
C LEU A 8 2.58 -49.87 4.41
N PHE A 9 3.85 -49.82 4.81
CA PHE A 9 4.44 -48.62 5.44
C PHE A 9 4.62 -47.46 4.44
N SER A 10 4.96 -47.78 3.17
CA SER A 10 5.10 -46.77 2.12
C SER A 10 3.77 -46.16 1.64
N LEU A 11 2.66 -46.90 1.74
CA LEU A 11 1.35 -46.41 1.33
C LEU A 11 0.77 -45.38 2.31
N VAL A 12 1.04 -45.57 3.61
CA VAL A 12 0.59 -44.66 4.67
C VAL A 12 1.35 -43.32 4.63
N LEU A 13 2.62 -43.33 4.23
CA LEU A 13 3.44 -42.11 4.13
C LEU A 13 3.00 -41.18 2.99
N SER A 14 2.49 -41.72 1.87
CA SER A 14 1.93 -40.91 0.77
C SER A 14 0.55 -40.32 1.08
N GLY A 15 -0.26 -40.99 1.91
CA GLY A 15 -1.60 -40.51 2.27
C GLY A 15 -1.59 -39.25 3.15
N VAL A 16 -0.60 -39.12 4.04
CA VAL A 16 -0.49 -37.98 4.97
C VAL A 16 0.03 -36.70 4.29
N VAL A 17 0.86 -36.82 3.25
CA VAL A 17 1.38 -35.66 2.50
C VAL A 17 0.28 -35.02 1.65
N ALA A 18 -0.67 -35.82 1.13
CA ALA A 18 -1.75 -35.32 0.26
C ALA A 18 -2.80 -34.46 0.99
N THR A 19 -2.93 -34.54 2.31
CA THR A 19 -3.93 -33.78 3.07
C THR A 19 -3.46 -32.39 3.56
N LEU A 20 -2.16 -32.11 3.52
CA LEU A 20 -1.60 -30.82 3.96
C LEU A 20 -1.53 -29.76 2.85
N SER A 21 -1.77 -30.16 1.59
CA SER A 21 -1.52 -29.32 0.41
C SER A 21 -2.71 -28.49 -0.04
N TRP A 22 -3.90 -28.68 0.53
CA TRP A 22 -5.14 -28.11 -0.02
C TRP A 22 -5.69 -26.88 0.72
N GLY A 23 -5.12 -26.53 1.87
CA GLY A 23 -5.54 -25.38 2.68
C GLY A 23 -4.48 -24.29 2.66
N GLY A 24 -4.37 -23.54 1.57
CA GLY A 24 -3.62 -22.29 1.60
C GLY A 24 -4.26 -21.36 2.64
N VAL A 25 -3.58 -21.12 3.75
CA VAL A 25 -3.98 -20.10 4.71
C VAL A 25 -3.83 -18.76 4.00
N ALA A 26 -4.93 -18.19 3.54
CA ALA A 26 -4.94 -16.85 2.98
C ALA A 26 -4.67 -15.87 4.11
N TRP A 27 -3.43 -15.40 4.21
CA TRP A 27 -3.07 -14.29 5.09
C TRP A 27 -3.76 -13.05 4.53
N ALA A 28 -4.85 -12.63 5.19
CA ALA A 28 -5.47 -11.35 4.87
C ALA A 28 -4.44 -10.25 5.13
N GLN A 29 -3.86 -9.72 4.05
CA GLN A 29 -3.02 -8.53 4.12
C GLN A 29 -3.89 -7.40 4.68
N LYS A 30 -3.38 -6.69 5.68
CA LYS A 30 -4.09 -5.50 6.19
C LYS A 30 -4.23 -4.52 5.04
N PRO A 31 -5.41 -3.88 4.87
CA PRO A 31 -5.55 -2.85 3.84
C PRO A 31 -4.53 -1.73 4.09
N PRO A 32 -4.00 -1.11 3.03
CA PRO A 32 -3.03 -0.03 3.20
C PRO A 32 -3.67 1.17 3.89
N VAL A 33 -2.86 1.91 4.64
CA VAL A 33 -3.23 3.22 5.16
C VAL A 33 -3.03 4.25 4.05
N VAL A 34 -4.08 4.99 3.72
CA VAL A 34 -4.01 6.08 2.74
C VAL A 34 -3.68 7.39 3.44
N VAL A 35 -2.64 8.08 2.98
CA VAL A 35 -2.27 9.42 3.45
C VAL A 35 -2.36 10.38 2.26
N GLU A 36 -3.28 11.33 2.32
CA GLU A 36 -3.46 12.35 1.30
C GLU A 36 -2.88 13.69 1.77
N LEU A 37 -1.88 14.19 1.04
CA LEU A 37 -1.28 15.50 1.27
C LEU A 37 -1.70 16.49 0.20
N PHE A 38 -2.36 17.57 0.61
CA PHE A 38 -2.64 18.73 -0.22
C PHE A 38 -1.50 19.75 -0.08
N THR A 39 -0.82 20.07 -1.18
CA THR A 39 0.43 20.86 -1.19
C THR A 39 0.52 21.74 -2.44
N ALA A 40 1.52 22.62 -2.53
CA ALA A 40 1.84 23.37 -3.74
C ALA A 40 3.31 23.76 -3.77
N GLN A 41 3.89 23.93 -4.96
CA GLN A 41 5.25 24.46 -5.16
C GLN A 41 5.42 25.84 -4.51
N GLY A 42 4.41 26.71 -4.63
CA GLY A 42 4.39 28.05 -4.05
C GLY A 42 4.11 28.09 -2.53
N CYS A 43 3.84 26.95 -1.90
CA CYS A 43 3.52 26.89 -0.47
C CYS A 43 4.80 26.85 0.38
N SER A 44 5.20 27.99 0.93
CA SER A 44 6.42 28.12 1.77
C SER A 44 6.40 27.26 3.03
N SER A 45 5.22 27.00 3.59
CA SER A 45 5.04 26.18 4.79
C SER A 45 4.98 24.68 4.51
N CYS A 46 4.83 24.26 3.24
CA CYS A 46 4.61 22.85 2.87
C CYS A 46 5.88 21.99 2.88
N GLY A 47 7.09 22.59 2.97
CA GLY A 47 8.36 21.86 2.86
C GLY A 47 8.49 20.67 3.82
N LYS A 48 8.12 20.85 5.09
CA LYS A 48 8.13 19.76 6.09
C LYS A 48 7.08 18.68 5.79
N ALA A 49 5.89 19.08 5.35
CA ALA A 49 4.83 18.12 5.02
C ALA A 49 5.20 17.27 3.80
N ASN A 50 5.81 17.88 2.77
CA ASN A 50 6.32 17.17 1.59
C ASN A 50 7.40 16.14 1.97
N GLN A 51 8.31 16.48 2.89
CA GLN A 51 9.31 15.55 3.40
C GLN A 51 8.66 14.37 4.14
N VAL A 52 7.70 14.64 5.02
CA VAL A 52 6.96 13.57 5.73
C VAL A 52 6.22 12.65 4.76
N ALA A 53 5.54 13.20 3.75
CA ALA A 53 4.88 12.38 2.73
C ALA A 53 5.86 11.51 1.94
N ALA A 54 7.05 12.04 1.61
CA ALA A 54 8.10 11.28 0.93
C ALA A 54 8.67 10.14 1.81
N GLU A 55 8.78 10.34 3.12
CA GLU A 55 9.18 9.27 4.04
C GLU A 55 8.06 8.24 4.25
N LEU A 56 6.81 8.67 4.35
CA LEU A 56 5.65 7.79 4.44
C LEU A 56 5.49 6.92 3.20
N ALA A 57 5.80 7.44 2.01
CA ALA A 57 5.76 6.69 0.76
C ALA A 57 6.73 5.50 0.71
N LYS A 58 7.74 5.46 1.60
CA LYS A 58 8.69 4.35 1.72
C LYS A 58 8.23 3.27 2.71
N GLN A 59 7.16 3.51 3.46
CA GLN A 59 6.69 2.59 4.49
C GLN A 59 5.78 1.52 3.89
N ASP A 60 6.04 0.26 4.23
CA ASP A 60 5.18 -0.86 3.83
C ASP A 60 3.76 -0.67 4.36
N GLY A 61 2.77 -0.90 3.49
CA GLY A 61 1.36 -0.74 3.84
C GLY A 61 0.88 0.71 3.90
N VAL A 62 1.66 1.68 3.42
CA VAL A 62 1.22 3.09 3.28
C VAL A 62 1.10 3.46 1.80
N LEU A 63 -0.06 4.00 1.42
CA LEU A 63 -0.29 4.65 0.13
C LEU A 63 -0.29 6.17 0.33
N ALA A 64 0.84 6.81 0.05
CA ALA A 64 0.96 8.26 0.09
C ALA A 64 0.54 8.88 -1.26
N LEU A 65 -0.43 9.79 -1.23
CA LEU A 65 -0.93 10.55 -2.39
C LEU A 65 -0.67 12.04 -2.17
N THR A 66 -0.14 12.72 -3.19
CA THR A 66 0.03 14.16 -3.17
C THR A 66 -0.89 14.83 -4.19
N TYR A 67 -1.54 15.91 -3.76
CA TYR A 67 -2.49 16.67 -4.56
C TYR A 67 -2.06 18.14 -4.59
N ALA A 68 -1.65 18.61 -5.76
CA ALA A 68 -1.18 19.98 -5.94
C ALA A 68 -2.38 20.95 -6.04
N VAL A 69 -2.57 21.82 -5.06
CA VAL A 69 -3.68 22.78 -5.03
C VAL A 69 -3.29 24.10 -5.66
N ASP A 70 -4.24 24.73 -6.35
CA ASP A 70 -4.03 25.94 -7.16
C ASP A 70 -4.23 27.24 -6.37
N TYR A 71 -4.83 27.20 -5.19
CA TYR A 71 -5.13 28.41 -4.41
C TYR A 71 -3.90 29.13 -3.86
N TRP A 72 -2.68 28.64 -4.12
CA TRP A 72 -1.43 29.36 -3.84
C TRP A 72 -0.92 30.17 -5.04
N ASP A 73 -1.46 29.93 -6.25
CA ASP A 73 -0.98 30.55 -7.50
C ASP A 73 -1.13 32.08 -7.51
N TYR A 74 -2.02 32.63 -6.68
CA TYR A 74 -2.20 34.08 -6.55
C TYR A 74 -0.94 34.81 -6.05
N LEU A 75 0.03 34.08 -5.48
CA LEU A 75 1.32 34.61 -5.05
C LEU A 75 2.30 34.89 -6.20
N GLY A 76 1.92 34.59 -7.44
CA GLY A 76 2.70 34.91 -8.65
C GLY A 76 3.59 33.78 -9.18
N TRP A 77 3.70 32.67 -8.44
CA TRP A 77 4.26 31.42 -8.95
C TRP A 77 3.12 30.44 -9.22
N LYS A 78 2.93 30.06 -10.50
CA LYS A 78 1.93 29.08 -10.89
C LYS A 78 2.49 27.67 -10.78
N ASP A 79 1.91 26.82 -9.94
CA ASP A 79 2.32 25.42 -9.81
C ASP A 79 1.88 24.63 -11.05
N THR A 80 2.84 24.01 -11.75
CA THR A 80 2.58 23.25 -12.98
C THR A 80 1.88 21.92 -12.76
N PHE A 81 1.87 21.41 -11.52
CA PHE A 81 1.15 20.20 -11.15
C PHE A 81 -0.24 20.49 -10.59
N ALA A 82 -0.53 21.75 -10.25
CA ALA A 82 -1.77 22.12 -9.59
C ALA A 82 -2.98 22.00 -10.50
N LYS A 83 -4.10 21.55 -9.91
CA LYS A 83 -5.40 21.47 -10.59
C LYS A 83 -6.51 21.95 -9.65
N PRO A 84 -7.48 22.76 -10.13
CA PRO A 84 -8.61 23.22 -9.33
C PRO A 84 -9.39 22.07 -8.65
N VAL A 85 -9.52 20.94 -9.35
CA VAL A 85 -10.19 19.74 -8.83
C VAL A 85 -9.54 19.17 -7.56
N PHE A 86 -8.24 19.42 -7.34
CA PHE A 86 -7.55 19.02 -6.12
C PHE A 86 -7.91 19.92 -4.93
N ALA A 87 -8.10 21.23 -5.17
CA ALA A 87 -8.64 22.14 -4.16
C ALA A 87 -10.12 21.84 -3.87
N GLU A 88 -10.91 21.45 -4.88
CA GLU A 88 -12.28 20.97 -4.70
C GLU A 88 -12.34 19.72 -3.83
N ARG A 89 -11.46 18.73 -4.08
CA ARG A 89 -11.34 17.54 -3.24
C ARG A 89 -11.04 17.92 -1.79
N GLN A 90 -10.07 18.80 -1.55
CA GLN A 90 -9.72 19.24 -0.19
C GLN A 90 -10.90 19.88 0.53
N ARG A 91 -11.66 20.72 -0.16
CA ARG A 91 -12.86 21.39 0.39
C ARG A 91 -14.00 20.43 0.72
N ALA A 92 -13.98 19.22 0.16
CA ALA A 92 -14.99 18.20 0.41
C ALA A 92 -14.70 17.34 1.66
N TYR A 93 -13.49 17.42 2.22
CA TYR A 93 -13.16 16.89 3.54
C TYR A 93 -13.63 17.82 4.65
#